data_AF-A0A7C1K1Z2-F1
#
_entry.id   AF-A0A7C1K1Z2-F1
#
_cell.length_a   1.000
_cell.length_b   1.000
_cell.length_c   1.000
_cell.angle_alpha   90.00
_cell.angle_beta   90.00
_cell.angle_gamma   90.00
#
_symmetry.space_group_name_H-M   'P 1'
#
loop_
_entity.id
_entity.type
_entity.pdbx_description
1 polymer ?
#
loop_
_entity_poly.entity_id
_entity_poly.type
_entity_poly.pdbx_seq_one_letter_code
_entity_poly.pdbx_strand_id
1 'polypeptide(L)'
;SVVLEDLRGEDFVAFDRELSIRKEIDKHLRQRSVHVQVVMEFDNIETIKQAVQIGAGVSILPEPTVGNEQRNGSLAVVRLESPEMHRPLGVIHRQRKVFTPTMVKFIELLKQREEFSADCSR
;
A
#
# COMPACT_ATOMS: atom_id res chain seq x y z
N SER A 1 8.55 -8.98 11.49
CA SER A 1 8.52 -8.57 10.08
C SER A 1 8.58 -9.83 9.23
N VAL A 2 8.19 -9.76 7.96
CA VAL A 2 8.14 -10.90 7.03
C VAL A 2 8.82 -10.53 5.72
N VAL A 3 9.37 -11.52 5.02
CA VAL A 3 9.88 -11.36 3.64
C VAL A 3 8.83 -11.82 2.63
N LEU A 4 9.03 -11.52 1.34
CA LEU A 4 8.05 -11.93 0.31
C LEU A 4 7.95 -13.46 0.20
N GLU A 5 9.04 -14.17 0.45
CA GLU A 5 9.13 -15.62 0.39
C GLU A 5 8.23 -16.32 1.40
N ASP A 6 7.93 -15.66 2.53
CA ASP A 6 7.01 -16.16 3.56
C ASP A 6 5.56 -16.23 3.06
N LEU A 7 5.23 -15.51 1.97
CA LEU A 7 3.89 -15.54 1.37
C LEU A 7 3.70 -16.72 0.41
N ARG A 8 4.71 -17.56 0.19
CA ARG A 8 4.65 -18.63 -0.80
C ARG A 8 3.55 -19.64 -0.45
N GLY A 9 2.58 -19.78 -1.35
CA GLY A 9 1.47 -20.72 -1.21
C GLY A 9 0.36 -20.24 -0.29
N GLU A 10 0.47 -19.05 0.31
CA GLU A 10 -0.58 -18.48 1.14
C GLU A 10 -1.79 -18.04 0.30
N ASP A 11 -2.98 -18.16 0.90
CA ASP A 11 -4.20 -17.58 0.36
C ASP A 11 -4.10 -16.05 0.42
N PHE A 12 -4.27 -15.41 -0.75
CA PHE A 12 -3.95 -14.01 -0.94
C PHE A 12 -5.16 -13.24 -1.47
N VAL A 13 -5.59 -12.24 -0.71
CA VAL A 13 -6.61 -11.27 -1.12
C VAL A 13 -5.91 -10.14 -1.85
N ALA A 14 -6.09 -10.06 -3.15
CA ALA A 14 -5.36 -9.14 -4.00
C ALA A 14 -6.16 -7.91 -4.42
N PHE A 15 -5.45 -6.88 -4.86
CA PHE A 15 -6.04 -5.82 -5.66
C PHE A 15 -6.45 -6.35 -7.05
N ASP A 16 -7.45 -5.70 -7.65
CA ASP A 16 -7.85 -5.93 -9.04
C ASP A 16 -6.64 -5.80 -10.00
N ARG A 17 -6.59 -6.68 -11.01
CA ARG A 17 -5.46 -6.82 -11.95
C ARG A 17 -5.17 -5.58 -12.76
N GLU A 18 -6.15 -4.71 -12.97
CA GLU A 18 -5.95 -3.50 -13.75
C GLU A 18 -5.25 -2.39 -12.97
N LEU A 19 -5.29 -2.45 -11.64
CA LEU A 19 -4.69 -1.45 -10.77
C LEU A 19 -3.16 -1.50 -10.81
N SER A 20 -2.52 -0.32 -10.87
CA SER A 20 -1.06 -0.22 -10.86
C SER A 20 -0.43 -0.83 -9.61
N ILE A 21 -1.12 -0.77 -8.46
CA ILE A 21 -0.63 -1.40 -7.23
C ILE A 21 -0.55 -2.92 -7.35
N ARG A 22 -1.55 -3.56 -7.99
CA ARG A 22 -1.53 -5.01 -8.25
C ARG A 22 -0.38 -5.38 -9.16
N LYS A 23 -0.20 -4.63 -10.24
CA LYS A 23 0.90 -4.82 -11.21
C LYS A 23 2.26 -4.73 -10.53
N GLU A 24 2.44 -3.78 -9.60
CA GLU A 24 3.70 -3.63 -8.88
C GLU A 24 3.93 -4.74 -7.84
N ILE A 25 2.90 -5.17 -7.11
CA ILE A 25 2.99 -6.31 -6.18
C ILE A 25 3.35 -7.59 -6.95
N ASP A 26 2.64 -7.88 -8.03
CA ASP A 26 2.89 -9.06 -8.87
C ASP A 26 4.31 -9.07 -9.44
N LYS A 27 4.82 -7.90 -9.86
CA LYS A 27 6.19 -7.76 -10.36
C LYS A 27 7.21 -8.14 -9.29
N HIS A 28 7.06 -7.67 -8.05
CA HIS A 28 7.98 -7.98 -6.96
C HIS A 28 7.89 -9.46 -6.54
N LEU A 29 6.68 -10.04 -6.49
CA LEU A 29 6.50 -11.48 -6.25
C LEU A 29 7.19 -12.32 -7.33
N ARG A 30 7.00 -11.97 -8.61
CA ARG A 30 7.61 -12.67 -9.75
C ARG A 30 9.13 -12.56 -9.75
N GLN A 31 9.69 -11.38 -9.45
CA GLN A 31 11.14 -11.17 -9.38
C GLN A 31 11.82 -12.11 -8.37
N ARG A 32 11.13 -12.48 -7.29
CA ARG A 32 11.62 -13.42 -6.27
C ARG A 32 11.08 -14.84 -6.43
N SER A 33 10.45 -15.16 -7.56
CA SER A 33 9.81 -16.46 -7.83
C SER A 33 8.83 -16.90 -6.74
N VAL A 34 8.17 -15.95 -6.09
CA VAL A 34 7.13 -16.20 -5.09
C VAL A 34 5.80 -16.30 -5.79
N HIS A 35 5.06 -17.36 -5.47
CA HIS A 35 3.72 -17.61 -5.99
C HIS A 35 2.75 -17.68 -4.81
N VAL A 36 1.71 -16.85 -4.87
CA VAL A 36 0.61 -16.80 -3.89
C VAL A 36 -0.65 -17.40 -4.52
N GLN A 37 -1.58 -17.89 -3.70
CA GLN A 37 -2.88 -18.38 -4.16
C GLN A 37 -3.89 -17.23 -4.12
N VAL A 38 -4.16 -16.59 -5.26
CA VAL A 38 -5.11 -15.47 -5.28
C VAL A 38 -6.53 -16.00 -5.17
N VAL A 39 -7.12 -15.87 -3.99
CA VAL A 39 -8.47 -16.39 -3.68
C VAL A 39 -9.57 -15.37 -3.94
N MET A 40 -9.26 -14.08 -3.86
CA MET A 40 -10.17 -12.98 -4.12
C MET A 40 -9.44 -11.76 -4.67
N GLU A 41 -10.15 -10.95 -5.47
CA GLU A 41 -9.64 -9.72 -6.06
C GLU A 41 -10.66 -8.58 -5.89
N PHE A 42 -10.21 -7.41 -5.42
CA PHE A 42 -11.06 -6.23 -5.24
C PHE A 42 -10.36 -4.94 -5.68
N ASP A 43 -11.11 -3.96 -6.14
CA ASP A 43 -10.59 -2.63 -6.49
C ASP A 43 -10.61 -1.64 -5.29
N ASN A 44 -11.31 -2.00 -4.21
CA ASN A 44 -11.46 -1.21 -3.00
C ASN A 44 -10.68 -1.81 -1.82
N ILE A 45 -9.85 -0.98 -1.19
CA ILE A 45 -9.00 -1.37 -0.07
C ILE A 45 -9.78 -1.77 1.19
N GLU A 46 -10.91 -1.13 1.47
CA GLU A 46 -11.74 -1.46 2.63
C GLU A 46 -12.35 -2.85 2.47
N THR A 47 -12.76 -3.21 1.25
CA THR A 47 -13.25 -4.57 0.94
C THR A 47 -12.17 -5.63 1.14
N ILE A 48 -10.92 -5.34 0.75
CA ILE A 48 -9.78 -6.23 1.01
C ILE A 48 -9.57 -6.43 2.51
N LYS A 49 -9.59 -5.34 3.30
CA LYS A 49 -9.46 -5.43 4.76
C LYS A 49 -10.57 -6.29 5.37
N GLN A 50 -11.83 -6.10 4.95
CA GLN A 50 -12.95 -6.90 5.44
C GLN A 50 -12.76 -8.39 5.11
N ALA A 51 -12.32 -8.72 3.90
CA ALA A 51 -12.03 -10.10 3.50
C ALA A 51 -10.93 -10.74 4.36
N VAL A 52 -9.86 -10.00 4.65
CA VAL A 52 -8.79 -10.47 5.55
C VAL A 52 -9.31 -10.63 6.99
N GLN A 53 -10.14 -9.70 7.48
CA GLN A 53 -10.72 -9.76 8.83
C GLN A 53 -11.60 -11.00 9.05
N ILE A 54 -12.31 -11.46 8.03
CA ILE A 54 -13.12 -12.69 8.10
C ILE A 54 -12.32 -13.98 7.85
N GLY A 55 -10.99 -13.88 7.72
CA GLY A 55 -10.09 -15.03 7.63
C GLY A 55 -9.93 -15.61 6.23
N ALA A 56 -10.16 -14.81 5.18
CA ALA A 56 -10.00 -15.30 3.81
C ALA A 56 -8.55 -15.49 3.35
N GLY A 57 -7.57 -15.00 4.10
CA GLY A 57 -6.16 -15.05 3.74
C GLY A 57 -5.42 -13.79 4.16
N VAL A 58 -4.27 -13.53 3.53
CA VAL A 58 -3.41 -12.37 3.79
C VAL A 58 -3.42 -11.38 2.61
N SER A 59 -2.94 -10.16 2.84
CA SER A 59 -2.84 -9.15 1.77
C SER A 59 -1.65 -8.21 2.01
N ILE A 60 -1.14 -7.60 0.93
CA ILE A 60 -0.18 -6.51 0.99
C ILE A 60 -0.93 -5.20 0.76
N LEU A 61 -0.93 -4.34 1.77
CA LEU A 61 -1.62 -3.04 1.76
C LEU A 61 -0.63 -1.88 2.00
N PRO A 62 -0.89 -0.67 1.48
CA PRO A 62 -0.11 0.51 1.82
C PRO A 62 -0.19 0.82 3.32
N GLU A 63 0.95 1.03 3.96
CA GLU A 63 1.05 1.30 5.41
C GLU A 63 0.06 2.36 5.93
N PRO A 64 -0.15 3.53 5.27
CA PRO A 64 -1.03 4.57 5.81
C PRO A 64 -2.50 4.13 5.96
N THR A 65 -2.86 3.03 5.31
CA THR A 65 -4.25 2.57 5.22
C THR A 65 -4.64 1.64 6.35
N VAL A 66 -3.67 0.98 7.00
CA VAL A 66 -3.92 -0.06 8.03
C VAL A 66 -3.77 0.44 9.47
N GLY A 67 -3.46 1.73 9.65
CA GLY A 67 -3.18 2.30 10.96
C GLY A 67 -4.36 2.27 11.94
N ASN A 68 -5.60 2.31 11.44
CA ASN A 68 -6.78 2.17 12.30
C ASN A 68 -6.95 0.73 12.78
N GLU A 69 -6.78 -0.23 11.87
CA GLU A 69 -6.95 -1.66 12.11
C GLU A 69 -5.87 -2.21 13.04
N GLN A 70 -4.64 -1.68 12.93
CA GLN A 70 -3.57 -1.98 13.87
C GLN A 70 -3.89 -1.44 15.28
N ARG A 71 -4.39 -0.19 15.38
CA ARG A 71 -4.70 0.43 16.69
C ARG A 71 -5.87 -0.23 17.41
N ASN A 72 -6.89 -0.66 16.68
CA ASN A 72 -8.08 -1.28 17.26
C ASN A 72 -7.96 -2.81 17.39
N GLY A 73 -6.87 -3.41 16.92
CA GLY A 73 -6.61 -4.85 17.01
C GLY A 73 -7.48 -5.70 16.08
N SER A 74 -8.15 -5.11 15.09
CA SER A 74 -8.98 -5.86 14.14
C SER A 74 -8.17 -6.58 13.06
N LEU A 75 -6.93 -6.16 12.80
CA LEU A 75 -5.99 -6.84 11.92
C LEU A 75 -4.60 -6.90 12.54
N ALA A 76 -3.94 -8.05 12.37
CA ALA A 76 -2.51 -8.16 12.63
C ALA A 76 -1.74 -7.55 11.46
N VAL A 77 -1.16 -6.36 11.66
CA VAL A 77 -0.32 -5.69 10.66
C VAL A 77 1.13 -6.10 10.86
N VAL A 78 1.72 -6.72 9.84
CA VAL A 78 3.12 -7.14 9.87
C VAL A 78 3.89 -6.39 8.80
N ARG A 79 5.02 -5.78 9.20
CA ARG A 79 5.91 -5.07 8.28
C ARG A 79 6.53 -6.06 7.27
N LEU A 80 6.37 -5.76 5.99
CA LEU A 80 7.01 -6.46 4.88
C LEU A 80 8.41 -5.89 4.63
N GLU A 81 9.43 -6.75 4.64
CA GLU A 81 10.82 -6.41 4.33
C GLU A 81 11.03 -6.43 2.82
N SER A 82 10.63 -5.32 2.18
CA SER A 82 10.86 -5.14 0.74
C SER A 82 11.23 -3.69 0.46
N PRO A 83 12.54 -3.33 0.50
CA PRO A 83 12.99 -1.94 0.32
C PRO A 83 12.65 -1.37 -1.07
N GLU A 84 12.43 -2.25 -2.05
CA GLU A 84 12.09 -1.89 -3.43
C GLU A 84 10.61 -1.47 -3.58
N MET A 85 9.74 -1.86 -2.65
CA MET A 85 8.31 -1.55 -2.71
C MET A 85 7.99 -0.21 -2.04
N HIS A 86 8.30 0.89 -2.75
CA HIS A 86 7.90 2.23 -2.35
C HIS A 86 6.99 2.87 -3.41
N ARG A 87 5.95 3.56 -2.94
CA ARG A 87 5.02 4.28 -3.82
C ARG A 87 5.24 5.79 -3.66
N PRO A 88 5.96 6.45 -4.59
CA PRO A 88 6.15 7.89 -4.51
C PRO A 88 4.81 8.61 -4.67
N LEU A 89 4.59 9.63 -3.84
CA LEU A 89 3.45 10.53 -3.96
C LEU A 89 3.84 11.72 -4.84
N GLY A 90 2.89 12.19 -5.64
CA GLY A 90 3.13 13.28 -6.58
C GLY A 90 1.90 14.14 -6.80
N VAL A 91 2.14 15.39 -7.19
CA VAL A 91 1.09 16.35 -7.54
C VAL A 91 0.92 16.36 -9.06
N ILE A 92 -0.27 15.99 -9.53
CA ILE A 92 -0.60 15.97 -10.97
C ILE A 92 -1.28 17.30 -11.35
N HIS A 93 -0.78 17.95 -12.40
CA HIS A 93 -1.36 19.17 -12.96
C HIS A 93 -1.27 19.20 -14.49
N ARG A 94 -2.08 20.03 -15.14
CA ARG A 94 -1.98 20.25 -16.59
C ARG A 94 -0.66 20.94 -16.93
N GLN A 95 -0.01 20.53 -18.01
CA GLN A 95 1.32 21.03 -18.43
C GLN A 95 1.37 22.56 -18.59
N ARG A 96 0.30 23.18 -19.11
CA ARG A 96 0.20 24.63 -19.36
C ARG A 96 -0.55 25.38 -18.26
N LYS A 97 -0.71 24.82 -17.07
CA LYS A 97 -1.40 25.49 -15.97
C LYS A 97 -0.49 26.56 -15.35
N VAL A 98 -0.97 27.79 -15.27
CA VAL A 98 -0.29 28.86 -14.52
C VAL A 98 -0.59 28.65 -13.03
N PHE A 99 0.46 28.50 -12.22
CA PHE A 99 0.34 28.39 -10.78
C PHE A 99 0.12 29.76 -10.16
N THR A 100 -1.00 29.95 -9.49
CA THR A 100 -1.21 31.16 -8.67
C THR A 100 -0.34 31.10 -7.42
N PRO A 101 -0.01 32.23 -6.79
CA PRO A 101 0.73 32.25 -5.53
C PRO A 101 0.10 31.37 -4.45
N THR A 102 -1.23 31.30 -4.37
CA THR A 102 -1.96 30.42 -3.44
C THR A 102 -1.74 28.94 -3.75
N MET A 103 -1.75 28.55 -5.04
CA MET A 103 -1.48 27.16 -5.42
C MET A 103 -0.04 26.75 -5.09
N VAL A 104 0.93 27.62 -5.29
CA VAL A 104 2.34 27.35 -4.93
C VAL A 104 2.44 27.13 -3.43
N LYS A 105 1.90 28.04 -2.61
CA LYS A 105 1.88 27.89 -1.15
C LYS A 105 1.16 26.61 -0.69
N PHE A 106 0.06 26.24 -1.35
CA PHE A 106 -0.64 25.00 -1.03
C PHE A 106 0.20 23.76 -1.34
N ILE A 107 0.90 23.74 -2.49
CA ILE A 107 1.80 22.63 -2.84
C ILE A 107 2.99 22.57 -1.86
N GLU A 108 3.53 23.72 -1.46
CA GLU A 108 4.58 23.79 -0.42
C GLU A 108 4.09 23.21 0.92
N LEU A 109 2.89 23.58 1.36
CA LEU A 109 2.27 23.02 2.57
C LEU A 109 2.07 21.50 2.48
N LEU A 110 1.67 20.98 1.31
CA LEU A 110 1.54 19.54 1.10
C LEU A 110 2.88 18.81 1.16
N LYS A 111 3.95 19.43 0.65
CA LYS A 111 5.32 18.87 0.68
C LYS A 111 5.95 18.92 2.07
N GLN A 112 5.62 19.91 2.90
CA GLN A 112 6.13 20.03 4.26
C GLN A 112 5.67 18.90 5.20
N ARG A 113 4.58 18.18 4.87
CA ARG A 113 4.07 17.07 5.68
C ARG A 113 4.88 15.77 5.59
N GLU A 114 5.93 15.71 4.75
CA GLU A 114 6.76 14.51 4.59
C GLU A 114 7.63 14.17 5.83
N GLU A 115 7.78 15.07 6.80
CA GLU A 115 8.52 14.79 8.05
C GLU A 115 7.72 13.97 9.10
N PHE A 116 6.40 13.79 8.93
CA PHE A 116 5.55 13.20 9.98
C PHE A 116 5.52 11.66 10.04
N SER A 117 6.09 10.94 9.07
CA SER A 117 6.13 9.46 9.08
C SER A 117 7.47 8.87 9.53
N ALA A 118 8.50 9.69 9.75
CA ALA A 118 9.79 9.23 10.26
C ALA A 118 9.82 9.05 11.79
N ASP A 119 8.78 9.50 12.51
CA ASP A 119 8.73 9.49 13.98
C ASP A 119 7.61 8.57 14.50
N CYS A 120 7.58 7.33 14.00
CA CYS A 120 6.90 6.22 14.66
C CYS A 120 7.96 5.22 15.14
N SER A 121 8.84 5.71 16.01
CA SER A 121 9.83 4.92 16.76
C SER A 121 10.09 5.59 18.10
N ARG A 122 9.06 5.63 18.95
CA ARG A 122 9.20 5.66 20.40
C ARG A 122 8.13 4.79 21.03
#